data_AF-A0A1G6RDN6-F1
#
_entry.id   AF-A0A1G6RDN6-F1
#
_cell.length_a   1.000
_cell.length_b   1.000
_cell.length_c   1.000
_cell.angle_alpha   90.00
_cell.angle_beta   90.00
_cell.angle_gamma   90.00
#
_symmetry.space_group_name_H-M   'P 1'
#
loop_
_entity.id
_entity.type
_entity.pdbx_description
1 polymer ?
#
loop_
_entity_poly.entity_id
_entity_poly.type
_entity_poly.pdbx_seq_one_letter_code
_entity_poly.pdbx_strand_id
1 'polypeptide(L)'
;MLVAAASTVCASFLHLVGARWRQKSTLGPTVSTIAMSDDPIFPRRRSIRRFWNPVESRYYAYERPPIIEALCDRCGQPLPFRPAPTPTHRHNPDSGDLVLRGDICGLIAGHGACGTCGRVSTSVQWPEAARIKISVPEGILWSWNTEQLFAIRALVAGDKVLLRKLLLSDWRLARIVGRIPKFATLKRNRIRILRSIDGLLQGRNR
;
A
#
# COMPACT_ATOMS: atom_id res chain seq x y z
N MET A 1 -54.35 -21.99 38.33
CA MET A 1 -55.40 -20.97 38.54
C MET A 1 -54.90 -19.66 37.94
N LEU A 2 -55.76 -18.97 37.18
CA LEU A 2 -55.87 -17.51 36.97
C LEU A 2 -54.57 -16.73 36.58
N VAL A 3 -54.42 -16.21 35.35
CA VAL A 3 -55.09 -15.00 34.75
C VAL A 3 -54.44 -13.68 35.21
N ALA A 4 -54.17 -12.67 34.38
CA ALA A 4 -54.01 -12.53 32.91
C ALA A 4 -53.56 -11.08 32.57
N ALA A 5 -53.17 -10.83 31.30
CA ALA A 5 -53.14 -9.50 30.64
C ALA A 5 -52.21 -8.43 31.31
N ALA A 6 -51.98 -7.20 30.82
CA ALA A 6 -52.48 -6.42 29.67
C ALA A 6 -51.44 -5.30 29.34
N SER A 7 -51.48 -4.49 28.26
CA SER A 7 -51.95 -4.65 26.88
C SER A 7 -51.67 -3.36 26.06
N THR A 8 -51.09 -3.46 24.84
CA THR A 8 -51.26 -2.48 23.71
C THR A 8 -50.69 -1.03 23.93
N VAL A 9 -50.55 -0.08 22.99
CA VAL A 9 -50.97 0.07 21.56
C VAL A 9 -50.19 1.22 20.84
N CYS A 10 -50.15 1.18 19.49
CA CYS A 10 -49.93 2.30 18.53
C CYS A 10 -48.63 3.18 18.59
N ALA A 11 -48.30 3.99 17.58
CA ALA A 11 -49.04 4.37 16.37
C ALA A 11 -48.19 4.38 15.08
N SER A 12 -48.80 3.98 13.97
CA SER A 12 -48.37 4.37 12.62
C SER A 12 -48.81 5.80 12.31
N PHE A 13 -48.06 6.55 11.50
CA PHE A 13 -48.61 7.72 10.81
C PHE A 13 -48.18 7.74 9.33
N LEU A 14 -49.19 7.73 8.45
CA LEU A 14 -49.08 7.96 7.01
C LEU A 14 -49.27 9.46 6.73
N HIS A 15 -48.62 9.95 5.68
CA HIS A 15 -49.17 10.75 4.55
C HIS A 15 -47.95 11.46 3.87
N LEU A 16 -47.60 11.26 2.60
CA LEU A 16 -48.33 11.46 1.32
C LEU A 16 -48.48 12.95 0.94
N VAL A 17 -48.56 13.24 -0.36
CA VAL A 17 -48.47 14.55 -1.05
C VAL A 17 -47.02 14.99 -1.34
N GLY A 18 -46.65 15.41 -2.56
CA GLY A 18 -47.41 15.48 -3.81
C GLY A 18 -46.53 15.89 -5.00
N ALA A 19 -46.97 15.58 -6.23
CA ALA A 19 -46.23 15.92 -7.45
C ALA A 19 -46.36 17.40 -7.82
N ARG A 20 -45.33 17.99 -8.46
CA ARG A 20 -45.49 19.23 -9.22
C ARG A 20 -44.71 19.21 -10.54
N TRP A 21 -45.32 19.83 -11.54
CA TRP A 21 -44.97 19.69 -12.95
C TRP A 21 -43.94 20.72 -13.45
N ARG A 22 -43.07 20.24 -14.36
CA ARG A 22 -42.69 20.86 -15.65
C ARG A 22 -42.48 22.39 -15.69
N GLN A 23 -41.24 22.79 -15.98
CA GLN A 23 -40.96 23.79 -17.01
C GLN A 23 -39.74 23.34 -17.86
N LYS A 24 -39.95 23.21 -19.17
CA LYS A 24 -38.87 23.02 -20.16
C LYS A 24 -38.57 24.37 -20.77
N SER A 25 -37.38 24.92 -20.52
CA SER A 25 -36.86 26.07 -21.27
C SER A 25 -36.21 25.57 -22.57
N THR A 26 -36.88 25.82 -23.69
CA THR A 26 -36.31 25.64 -25.03
C THR A 26 -35.38 26.81 -25.35
N LEU A 27 -34.08 26.55 -25.40
CA LEU A 27 -33.11 27.39 -26.08
C LEU A 27 -32.72 26.71 -27.39
N GLY A 28 -32.77 27.47 -28.49
CA GLY A 28 -32.67 26.92 -29.85
C GLY A 28 -31.25 26.46 -30.23
N PRO A 29 -31.12 25.62 -31.27
CA PRO A 29 -29.82 25.21 -31.78
C PRO A 29 -29.18 26.36 -32.58
N THR A 30 -28.19 27.04 -31.99
CA THR A 30 -27.23 27.82 -32.77
C THR A 30 -26.38 26.86 -33.61
N VAL A 31 -26.66 26.81 -34.91
CA VAL A 31 -25.87 26.07 -35.89
C VAL A 31 -24.54 26.80 -36.07
N SER A 32 -23.61 26.51 -35.16
CA SER A 32 -22.21 26.90 -35.28
C SER A 32 -21.55 26.00 -36.29
N THR A 33 -21.39 26.47 -37.53
CA THR A 33 -20.62 25.78 -38.57
C THR A 33 -19.15 25.72 -38.15
N ILE A 34 -18.78 24.65 -37.44
CA ILE A 34 -17.39 24.36 -37.11
C ILE A 34 -16.70 24.00 -38.43
N ALA A 35 -15.88 24.91 -38.93
CA ALA A 35 -14.97 24.62 -40.03
C ALA A 35 -14.08 23.44 -39.61
N MET A 36 -14.21 22.32 -40.32
CA MET A 36 -13.30 21.20 -40.15
C MET A 36 -11.95 21.63 -40.72
N SER A 37 -10.97 21.89 -39.86
CA SER A 37 -9.60 22.05 -40.33
C SER A 37 -9.09 20.68 -40.78
N ASP A 38 -8.72 20.58 -42.06
CA ASP A 38 -8.02 19.42 -42.63
C ASP A 38 -6.55 19.39 -42.16
N ASP A 39 -6.34 19.56 -40.86
CA ASP A 39 -5.04 19.36 -40.24
C ASP A 39 -4.68 17.88 -40.39
N PRO A 40 -3.51 17.54 -40.98
CA PRO A 40 -3.12 16.16 -41.14
C PRO A 40 -3.08 15.48 -39.77
N ILE A 41 -3.88 14.43 -39.60
CA ILE A 41 -3.99 13.69 -38.35
C ILE A 41 -2.64 13.01 -38.09
N PHE A 42 -1.73 13.73 -37.42
CA PHE A 42 -0.45 13.20 -37.00
C PHE A 42 -0.70 11.90 -36.25
N PRO A 43 -0.10 10.77 -36.66
CA PRO A 43 -0.35 9.49 -36.01
C PRO A 43 0.04 9.64 -34.55
N ARG A 44 -0.98 9.61 -33.66
CA ARG A 44 -0.80 9.82 -32.22
C ARG A 44 0.27 8.85 -31.73
N ARG A 45 1.50 9.34 -31.54
CA ARG A 45 2.61 8.55 -31.00
C ARG A 45 2.17 8.02 -29.65
N ARG A 46 1.70 6.76 -29.62
CA ARG A 46 1.26 6.10 -28.40
C ARG A 46 2.49 6.04 -27.51
N SER A 47 2.51 6.88 -26.48
CA SER A 47 3.68 6.98 -25.61
C SER A 47 3.95 5.61 -25.00
N ILE A 48 5.10 5.04 -25.33
CA ILE A 48 5.59 3.74 -24.82
C ILE A 48 5.59 3.73 -23.27
N ARG A 49 5.63 4.92 -22.66
CA ARG A 49 5.40 5.20 -21.23
C ARG A 49 4.07 4.68 -20.64
N ARG A 50 3.06 4.27 -21.41
CA ARG A 50 1.80 3.74 -20.82
C ARG A 50 1.96 2.39 -20.09
N PHE A 51 3.00 1.62 -20.43
CA PHE A 51 3.32 0.35 -19.76
C PHE A 51 4.72 0.30 -19.16
N TRP A 52 5.50 1.39 -19.24
CA TRP A 52 6.73 1.52 -18.45
C TRP A 52 6.32 1.77 -16.99
N ASN A 53 6.20 0.69 -16.22
CA ASN A 53 5.56 0.67 -14.92
C ASN A 53 6.50 1.35 -13.89
N PRO A 54 6.27 2.61 -13.45
CA PRO A 54 7.27 3.39 -12.71
C PRO A 54 7.43 2.93 -11.25
N VAL A 55 6.95 1.73 -10.92
CA VAL A 55 6.96 1.15 -9.58
C VAL A 55 8.37 0.67 -9.21
N GLU A 56 9.11 0.12 -10.17
CA GLU A 56 10.49 -0.34 -9.98
C GLU A 56 11.45 0.80 -9.59
N SER A 57 11.22 2.02 -10.08
CA SER A 57 11.99 3.21 -9.70
C SER A 57 11.40 4.02 -8.54
N ARG A 58 10.17 3.75 -8.10
CA ARG A 58 9.57 4.40 -6.91
C ARG A 58 10.12 3.88 -5.59
N TYR A 59 10.93 2.84 -5.63
CA TYR A 59 11.66 2.34 -4.47
C TYR A 59 12.78 3.28 -4.00
N TYR A 60 13.40 4.11 -4.86
CA TYR A 60 14.62 4.87 -4.48
C TYR A 60 14.49 5.90 -3.34
N ALA A 61 13.27 6.20 -2.86
CA ALA A 61 13.03 7.14 -1.77
C ALA A 61 12.29 6.48 -0.58
N TYR A 62 12.78 5.34 -0.08
CA TYR A 62 12.42 4.86 1.26
C TYR A 62 13.45 5.34 2.29
N GLU A 63 12.98 6.11 3.26
CA GLU A 63 13.63 6.22 4.56
C GLU A 63 13.53 4.84 5.21
N ARG A 64 14.67 4.14 5.36
CA ARG A 64 14.69 2.84 6.05
C ARG A 64 14.34 3.09 7.52
N PRO A 65 13.46 2.29 8.15
CA PRO A 65 13.17 2.48 9.56
C PRO A 65 14.42 2.20 10.40
N PRO A 66 14.53 2.75 11.63
CA PRO A 66 15.72 2.64 12.46
C PRO A 66 16.06 1.19 12.87
N ILE A 67 15.07 0.29 12.79
CA ILE A 67 15.23 -1.15 13.00
C ILE A 67 14.46 -1.87 11.89
N ILE A 68 15.11 -2.83 11.25
CA ILE A 68 14.52 -3.77 10.29
C ILE A 68 14.56 -5.19 10.87
N GLU A 69 13.52 -5.98 10.60
CA GLU A 69 13.39 -7.37 11.03
C GLU A 69 13.97 -8.29 9.95
N ALA A 70 15.24 -8.67 10.15
CA ALA A 70 15.93 -9.65 9.31
C ALA A 70 15.83 -11.07 9.90
N LEU A 71 16.30 -12.06 9.14
CA LEU A 71 16.62 -13.40 9.62
C LEU A 71 18.14 -13.52 9.77
N CYS A 72 18.59 -14.21 10.82
CA CYS A 72 20.00 -14.56 10.96
C CYS A 72 20.40 -15.59 9.90
N ASP A 73 21.44 -15.28 9.13
CA ASP A 73 22.08 -16.13 8.14
C ASP A 73 22.57 -17.50 8.67
N ARG A 74 22.96 -17.59 9.96
CA ARG A 74 23.42 -18.84 10.58
C ARG A 74 22.31 -19.75 11.10
N CYS A 75 21.24 -19.20 11.67
CA CYS A 75 20.25 -19.99 12.44
C CYS A 75 18.79 -19.73 12.04
N GLY A 76 18.53 -18.85 11.07
CA GLY A 76 17.18 -18.51 10.61
C GLY A 76 16.31 -17.74 11.61
N GLN A 77 16.80 -17.46 12.83
CA GLN A 77 16.02 -16.77 13.86
C GLN A 77 15.90 -15.26 13.58
N PRO A 78 14.85 -14.59 14.09
CA PRO A 78 14.68 -13.14 13.97
C PRO A 78 15.90 -12.36 14.47
N LEU A 79 16.33 -11.40 13.66
CA LEU A 79 17.48 -10.54 13.88
C LEU A 79 17.02 -9.08 13.81
N PRO A 80 16.96 -8.34 14.93
CA PRO A 80 16.78 -6.89 14.88
C PRO A 80 18.06 -6.26 14.33
N PHE A 81 17.98 -5.74 13.10
CA PHE A 81 19.11 -5.12 12.42
C PHE A 81 18.91 -3.61 12.33
N ARG A 82 19.93 -2.84 12.70
CA ARG A 82 19.96 -1.38 12.61
C ARG A 82 20.71 -0.99 11.34
N PRO A 83 20.02 -0.59 10.27
CA PRO A 83 20.68 -0.19 9.03
C PRO A 83 21.52 1.09 9.23
N ALA A 84 22.67 1.17 8.58
CA ALA A 84 23.44 2.40 8.49
C ALA A 84 22.61 3.50 7.79
N PRO A 85 22.70 4.78 8.20
CA PRO A 85 21.90 5.84 7.63
C PRO A 85 22.10 5.94 6.12
N THR A 86 21.01 6.03 5.38
CA THR A 86 21.04 6.18 3.92
C THR A 86 21.58 7.57 3.56
N PRO A 87 22.57 7.71 2.66
CA PRO A 87 22.96 9.03 2.16
C PRO A 87 21.78 9.65 1.42
N THR A 88 21.20 10.71 1.99
CA THR A 88 19.96 11.33 1.50
C THR A 88 20.15 12.10 0.20
N HIS A 89 21.37 12.50 -0.13
CA HIS A 89 21.65 13.31 -1.32
C HIS A 89 22.81 12.69 -2.11
N ARG A 90 22.51 12.19 -3.32
CA ARG A 90 23.51 11.94 -4.36
C ARG A 90 23.24 12.89 -5.51
N HIS A 91 24.24 13.71 -5.86
CA HIS A 91 24.18 14.57 -7.04
C HIS A 91 23.98 13.72 -8.29
N ASN A 92 22.96 14.06 -9.10
CA ASN A 92 22.66 13.38 -10.34
C ASN A 92 23.30 14.14 -11.50
N PRO A 93 24.38 13.65 -12.13
CA PRO A 93 25.08 14.42 -13.18
C PRO A 93 24.20 14.74 -14.38
N ASP A 94 23.21 13.90 -14.68
CA ASP A 94 22.30 14.07 -15.82
C ASP A 94 21.19 15.14 -15.61
N SER A 95 20.92 15.55 -14.36
CA SER A 95 19.87 16.55 -14.07
C SER A 95 20.32 17.72 -13.20
N GLY A 96 21.53 17.68 -12.62
CA GLY A 96 22.03 18.68 -11.67
C GLY A 96 21.38 18.62 -10.28
N ASP A 97 20.35 17.79 -10.09
CA ASP A 97 19.61 17.69 -8.83
C ASP A 97 20.32 16.83 -7.77
N LEU A 98 20.11 17.19 -6.51
CA LEU A 98 20.36 16.30 -5.37
C LEU A 98 19.24 15.26 -5.27
N VAL A 99 19.44 14.08 -5.86
CA VAL A 99 18.45 13.01 -5.85
C VAL A 99 18.59 12.17 -4.57
N LEU A 100 17.46 11.96 -3.88
CA LEU A 100 17.29 10.93 -2.86
C LEU A 100 17.43 9.55 -3.52
N ARG A 101 18.65 8.99 -3.53
CA ARG A 101 18.95 7.63 -3.98
C ARG A 101 19.27 6.74 -2.77
N GLY A 102 18.22 6.22 -2.15
CA GLY A 102 18.32 5.16 -1.15
C GLY A 102 18.22 3.78 -1.78
N ASP A 103 19.28 3.00 -1.67
CA ASP A 103 19.27 1.58 -2.01
C ASP A 103 18.34 0.83 -1.02
N ILE A 104 17.28 0.22 -1.55
CA ILE A 104 16.35 -0.66 -0.80
C ILE A 104 16.83 -2.09 -0.80
N CYS A 105 17.14 -2.60 -1.99
CA CYS A 105 17.47 -3.99 -2.24
C CYS A 105 18.98 -4.11 -2.47
N GLY A 106 19.50 -5.34 -2.35
CA GLY A 106 20.93 -5.61 -2.31
C GLY A 106 21.48 -5.53 -0.90
N LEU A 107 22.78 -5.25 -0.79
CA LEU A 107 23.52 -5.34 0.46
C LEU A 107 23.31 -4.08 1.32
N ILE A 108 22.55 -4.21 2.41
CA ILE A 108 22.34 -3.13 3.39
C ILE A 108 23.39 -3.24 4.48
N ALA A 109 24.30 -2.26 4.55
CA ALA A 109 25.23 -2.11 5.67
C ALA A 109 24.51 -1.67 6.95
N GLY A 110 25.03 -2.06 8.11
CA GLY A 110 24.44 -1.75 9.42
C GLY A 110 25.03 -2.60 10.54
N HIS A 111 24.25 -2.87 11.58
CA HIS A 111 24.62 -3.78 12.65
C HIS A 111 23.40 -4.49 13.25
N GLY A 112 23.52 -5.79 13.48
CA GLY A 112 22.55 -6.58 14.23
C GLY A 112 23.24 -7.74 14.93
N ALA A 113 22.76 -8.14 16.10
CA ALA A 113 23.24 -9.30 16.84
C ALA A 113 22.10 -10.30 17.07
N CYS A 114 22.32 -11.56 16.70
CA CYS A 114 21.33 -12.61 16.89
C CYS A 114 21.30 -13.06 18.36
N GLY A 115 20.18 -12.82 19.05
CA GLY A 115 20.01 -13.20 20.45
C GLY A 115 20.10 -14.72 20.72
N THR A 116 19.88 -15.56 19.70
CA THR A 116 19.92 -17.03 19.86
C THR A 116 21.31 -17.64 19.66
N CYS A 117 22.08 -17.18 18.66
CA CYS A 117 23.36 -17.80 18.29
C CYS A 117 24.59 -16.89 18.44
N GLY A 118 24.41 -15.67 18.96
CA GLY A 118 25.47 -14.68 19.19
C GLY A 118 26.11 -14.09 17.93
N ARG A 119 25.69 -14.51 16.72
CA ARG A 119 26.28 -14.00 15.47
C ARG A 119 25.95 -12.53 15.28
N VAL A 120 26.99 -11.74 15.07
CA VAL A 120 26.91 -10.32 14.70
C VAL A 120 26.99 -10.21 13.17
N SER A 121 26.03 -9.50 12.58
CA SER A 121 25.97 -9.21 11.15
C SER A 121 26.20 -7.72 10.93
N THR A 122 27.17 -7.37 10.10
CA THR A 122 27.48 -5.99 9.68
C THR A 122 26.78 -5.58 8.37
N SER A 123 26.19 -6.55 7.68
CA SER A 123 25.39 -6.35 6.47
C SER A 123 24.32 -7.44 6.34
N VAL A 124 23.24 -7.12 5.62
CA VAL A 124 22.19 -8.08 5.26
C VAL A 124 21.81 -7.92 3.78
N GLN A 125 21.59 -9.04 3.10
CA GLN A 125 21.13 -9.06 1.70
C GLN A 125 19.60 -8.93 1.66
N TRP A 126 19.09 -7.82 1.11
CA TRP A 126 17.67 -7.49 1.10
C TRP A 126 17.07 -7.63 -0.30
N PRO A 127 15.86 -8.19 -0.48
CA PRO A 127 14.89 -8.64 0.53
C PRO A 127 15.03 -10.11 0.96
N GLU A 128 16.09 -10.81 0.55
CA GLU A 128 16.28 -12.24 0.82
C GLU A 128 16.33 -12.56 2.32
N ALA A 129 17.05 -11.75 3.10
CA ALA A 129 17.15 -11.83 4.55
C ALA A 129 15.94 -11.21 5.29
N ALA A 130 14.91 -10.70 4.60
CA ALA A 130 13.73 -10.15 5.27
C ALA A 130 12.98 -11.26 6.02
N ARG A 131 12.67 -11.02 7.31
CA ARG A 131 11.80 -11.90 8.10
C ARG A 131 10.40 -11.97 7.51
N ILE A 132 9.87 -10.81 7.11
CA ILE A 132 8.52 -10.65 6.61
C ILE A 132 8.59 -10.67 5.08
N LYS A 133 8.48 -11.87 4.50
CA LYS A 133 8.43 -12.10 3.05
C LYS A 133 7.32 -13.09 2.69
N ILE A 134 6.57 -12.76 1.63
CA ILE A 134 5.38 -13.48 1.16
C ILE A 134 5.49 -13.63 -0.36
N SER A 135 5.78 -14.85 -0.81
CA SER A 135 5.88 -15.16 -2.24
C SER A 135 4.51 -15.49 -2.82
N VAL A 136 4.14 -14.81 -3.90
CA VAL A 136 2.98 -15.09 -4.77
C VAL A 136 3.46 -15.30 -6.21
N PRO A 137 2.67 -15.89 -7.13
CA PRO A 137 3.12 -16.19 -8.49
C PRO A 137 3.63 -14.97 -9.28
N GLU A 138 3.12 -13.77 -8.99
CA GLU A 138 3.50 -12.53 -9.65
C GLU A 138 4.66 -11.76 -8.97
N GLY A 139 5.22 -12.28 -7.88
CA GLY A 139 6.36 -11.65 -7.21
C GLY A 139 6.40 -11.85 -5.68
N ILE A 140 7.33 -11.16 -5.04
CA ILE A 140 7.54 -11.22 -3.59
C ILE A 140 7.05 -9.91 -2.97
N LEU A 141 6.13 -10.02 -2.01
CA LEU A 141 5.77 -8.94 -1.11
C LEU A 141 6.58 -9.09 0.18
N TRP A 142 7.29 -8.05 0.59
CA TRP A 142 8.07 -8.06 1.83
C TRP A 142 7.83 -6.77 2.62
N SER A 143 8.25 -6.75 3.88
CA SER A 143 8.13 -5.59 4.76
C SER A 143 9.35 -5.43 5.66
N TRP A 144 9.67 -4.21 6.08
CA TRP A 144 10.81 -3.95 6.96
C TRP A 144 10.56 -4.38 8.40
N ASN A 145 9.33 -4.25 8.90
CA ASN A 145 8.98 -4.56 10.30
C ASN A 145 7.49 -4.92 10.45
N THR A 146 7.11 -5.38 11.64
CA THR A 146 5.73 -5.79 11.94
C THR A 146 4.72 -4.63 11.91
N GLU A 147 5.14 -3.40 12.21
CA GLU A 147 4.26 -2.22 12.22
C GLU A 147 3.69 -1.95 10.82
N GLN A 148 4.57 -2.00 9.82
CA GLN A 148 4.21 -1.92 8.41
C GLN A 148 3.32 -3.09 7.97
N LEU A 149 3.52 -4.27 8.54
CA LEU A 149 2.71 -5.46 8.23
C LEU A 149 1.23 -5.26 8.57
N PHE A 150 0.89 -4.54 9.65
CA PHE A 150 -0.51 -4.17 9.97
C PHE A 150 -1.11 -3.23 8.90
N ALA A 151 -0.36 -2.25 8.41
CA ALA A 151 -0.82 -1.34 7.36
C ALA A 151 -0.99 -2.07 6.01
N ILE A 152 -0.05 -2.96 5.67
CA ILE A 152 -0.13 -3.85 4.50
C ILE A 152 -1.39 -4.73 4.61
N ARG A 153 -1.64 -5.34 5.77
CA ARG A 153 -2.82 -6.17 6.04
C ARG A 153 -4.13 -5.41 5.79
N ALA A 154 -4.25 -4.20 6.35
CA ALA A 154 -5.44 -3.38 6.21
C ALA A 154 -5.70 -3.01 4.74
N LEU A 155 -4.64 -2.64 3.98
CA LEU A 155 -4.76 -2.38 2.54
C LEU A 155 -5.21 -3.64 1.76
N VAL A 156 -4.56 -4.79 1.98
CA VAL A 156 -4.84 -6.03 1.25
C VAL A 156 -6.25 -6.55 1.53
N ALA A 157 -6.71 -6.44 2.79
CA ALA A 157 -8.09 -6.75 3.18
C ALA A 157 -9.11 -5.79 2.55
N GLY A 158 -8.73 -4.52 2.34
CA GLY A 158 -9.62 -3.45 1.92
C GLY A 158 -10.28 -2.70 3.09
N ASP A 159 -9.77 -2.86 4.32
CA ASP A 159 -10.27 -2.16 5.50
C ASP A 159 -9.78 -0.70 5.49
N LYS A 160 -10.62 0.16 4.93
CA LYS A 160 -10.36 1.61 4.81
C LYS A 160 -10.35 2.32 6.17
N VAL A 161 -11.05 1.80 7.18
CA VAL A 161 -11.20 2.47 8.49
C VAL A 161 -9.96 2.24 9.32
N LEU A 162 -9.55 0.97 9.46
CA LEU A 162 -8.30 0.62 10.13
C LEU A 162 -7.09 1.24 9.43
N LEU A 163 -7.04 1.18 8.09
CA LEU A 163 -5.96 1.80 7.33
C LEU A 163 -5.87 3.31 7.60
N ARG A 164 -6.99 4.04 7.55
CA ARG A 164 -7.00 5.48 7.87
C ARG A 164 -6.50 5.75 9.29
N LYS A 165 -6.91 4.95 10.29
CA LYS A 165 -6.44 5.10 11.68
C LYS A 165 -4.92 4.94 11.78
N LEU A 166 -4.35 3.91 11.15
CA LEU A 166 -2.90 3.67 11.12
C LEU A 166 -2.12 4.79 10.42
N LEU A 167 -2.64 5.30 9.31
CA LEU A 167 -2.01 6.40 8.56
C LEU A 167 -2.08 7.75 9.29
N LEU A 168 -3.07 7.96 10.17
CA LEU A 168 -3.14 9.14 11.04
C LEU A 168 -2.17 9.06 12.22
N SER A 169 -1.88 7.87 12.74
CA SER A 169 -0.87 7.69 13.81
C SER A 169 0.58 7.75 13.30
N ASP A 170 0.87 7.23 12.10
CA ASP A 170 2.18 7.37 11.48
C ASP A 170 2.05 7.63 9.97
N TRP A 171 2.39 8.85 9.58
CA TRP A 171 2.39 9.31 8.19
C TRP A 171 3.44 8.60 7.32
N ARG A 172 4.51 8.01 7.91
CA ARG A 172 5.52 7.25 7.17
C ARG A 172 4.91 5.99 6.54
N LEU A 173 3.92 5.37 7.20
CA LEU A 173 3.18 4.23 6.66
C LEU A 173 2.48 4.57 5.33
N ALA A 174 2.08 5.83 5.11
CA ALA A 174 1.42 6.25 3.86
C ALA A 174 2.34 6.11 2.64
N ARG A 175 3.64 6.41 2.79
CA ARG A 175 4.65 6.22 1.74
C ARG A 175 4.80 4.75 1.34
N ILE A 176 4.64 3.85 2.31
CA ILE A 176 4.81 2.41 2.15
C ILE A 176 3.57 1.83 1.49
N VAL A 177 2.39 2.12 2.05
CA VAL A 177 1.08 1.70 1.53
C VAL A 177 0.87 2.15 0.08
N GLY A 178 1.22 3.40 -0.24
CA GLY A 178 1.12 3.94 -1.61
C GLY A 178 2.08 3.33 -2.64
N ARG A 179 3.02 2.47 -2.21
CA ARG A 179 4.01 1.79 -3.06
C ARG A 179 3.89 0.27 -3.06
N ILE A 180 2.94 -0.30 -2.33
CA ILE A 180 2.67 -1.74 -2.36
C ILE A 180 2.35 -2.18 -3.80
N PRO A 181 2.98 -3.24 -4.33
CA PRO A 181 2.72 -3.72 -5.68
C PRO A 181 1.25 -4.02 -5.93
N LYS A 182 0.74 -3.62 -7.11
CA LYS A 182 -0.67 -3.86 -7.50
C LYS A 182 -1.08 -5.33 -7.40
N PHE A 183 -0.16 -6.28 -7.63
CA PHE A 183 -0.45 -7.72 -7.50
C PHE A 183 -0.89 -8.12 -6.08
N ALA A 184 -0.45 -7.40 -5.05
CA ALA A 184 -0.79 -7.71 -3.65
C ALA A 184 -2.24 -7.36 -3.31
N THR A 185 -2.84 -6.38 -4.01
CA THR A 185 -4.24 -5.98 -3.80
C THR A 185 -5.24 -6.72 -4.70
N LEU A 186 -4.77 -7.57 -5.61
CA LEU A 186 -5.63 -8.37 -6.49
C LEU A 186 -6.48 -9.38 -5.71
N LYS A 187 -7.75 -9.50 -6.07
CA LYS A 187 -8.72 -10.43 -5.44
C LYS A 187 -8.21 -11.88 -5.39
N ARG A 188 -7.51 -12.35 -6.44
CA ARG A 188 -6.94 -13.71 -6.52
C ARG A 188 -5.83 -13.97 -5.50
N ASN A 189 -5.07 -12.95 -5.12
CA ASN A 189 -3.94 -13.08 -4.19
C ASN A 189 -4.30 -12.75 -2.74
N ARG A 190 -5.35 -11.94 -2.52
CA ARG A 190 -5.80 -11.47 -1.21
C ARG A 190 -5.83 -12.58 -0.15
N ILE A 191 -6.50 -13.72 -0.42
CA ILE A 191 -6.66 -14.79 0.57
C ILE A 191 -5.32 -15.40 0.96
N ARG A 192 -4.45 -15.68 -0.02
CA ARG A 192 -3.09 -16.23 0.21
C ARG A 192 -2.24 -15.26 1.03
N ILE A 193 -2.23 -13.98 0.65
CA ILE A 193 -1.46 -12.94 1.34
C ILE A 193 -1.98 -12.74 2.76
N LEU A 194 -3.29 -12.61 2.97
CA LEU A 194 -3.85 -12.43 4.32
C LEU A 194 -3.53 -13.63 5.22
N ARG A 195 -3.68 -14.88 4.76
CA ARG A 195 -3.28 -16.07 5.53
C ARG A 195 -1.80 -16.03 5.92
N SER A 196 -0.91 -15.64 5.00
CA SER A 196 0.52 -15.49 5.30
C SER A 196 0.80 -14.38 6.32
N ILE A 197 0.12 -13.23 6.21
CA ILE A 197 0.24 -12.13 7.17
C ILE A 197 -0.28 -12.56 8.55
N ASP A 198 -1.47 -13.15 8.62
CA ASP A 198 -2.09 -13.58 9.87
C ASP A 198 -1.23 -14.62 10.59
N GLY A 199 -0.61 -15.57 9.85
CA GLY A 199 0.36 -16.52 10.41
C GLY A 199 1.63 -15.85 10.96
N LEU A 200 2.19 -14.86 10.25
CA LEU A 200 3.34 -14.08 10.73
C LEU A 200 3.02 -13.25 11.99
N LEU A 201 1.80 -12.69 12.08
CA LEU A 201 1.35 -11.95 13.26
C LEU A 201 1.07 -12.88 14.46
N GLN A 202 0.47 -14.05 14.24
CA GLN A 202 0.23 -15.04 15.29
C GLN A 202 1.54 -15.63 15.84
N GLY A 203 2.53 -15.87 14.98
CA GLY A 203 3.85 -16.37 15.36
C GLY A 203 4.72 -15.40 16.17
N ARG A 204 4.22 -14.17 16.45
CA ARG A 204 4.86 -13.20 17.36
C ARG A 204 4.27 -13.24 18.78
N ASN A 205 3.09 -13.83 18.96
CA ASN A 205 2.40 -13.93 20.26
C ASN A 205 2.70 -15.25 20.99
N ARG A 206 3.81 -15.90 20.63
CA ARG A 206 4.38 -17.10 21.24
C ARG A 206 5.86 -16.85 21.52
#